data_AF-A0A951ZJ97-F1
#
_entry.id   AF-A0A951ZJ97-F1
#
_cell.length_a   1.000
_cell.length_b   1.000
_cell.length_c   1.000
_cell.angle_alpha   90.00
_cell.angle_beta   90.00
_cell.angle_gamma   90.00
#
_symmetry.space_group_name_H-M   'P 1'
#
loop_
_entity.id
_entity.type
_entity.pdbx_description
1 polymer ?
#
loop_
_entity_poly.entity_id
_entity_poly.type
_entity_poly.pdbx_seq_one_letter_code
_entity_poly.pdbx_strand_id
1 'polypeptide(L)'
;MPSPPRTGIPPRVALVLGGGGLKGFAHIGALRALEERGIRPVVIAGTSIGALIASAYVRGLTVDEMEMRALTLRKTALFRIDHVGMVMRRMLAPALYLEEPLQRIVESLAPEGTFRDLPLPLLVNTVDLERGTQLTWGLPGLQDVRVTDAVYASCALPGFFPPRVIDGRTCVDGGVMGNTPALVASRGVDAVIAVDVGSTSLTAARRIREKGFAAIFMRSVQVMTRSLQQMQISAWTRPPLLLIRPPVWQYNWFSFAHARTMMDAGYAAACEVLDGVRDELHGEGGVFPRRHIELRVDRERCTGCGLCVSLAPSVMTLDARAKAVPIRSALEWSRADGAFVTECPVQAITAEVVDDDGRRHRTMEFKIVGE
;
A
#
# COMPACT_ATOMS: atom_id res chain seq x y z
N MET A 1 -9.63 24.29 19.22
CA MET A 1 -10.90 23.63 18.86
C MET A 1 -10.82 23.19 17.42
N PRO A 2 -11.22 21.97 17.04
CA PRO A 2 -11.41 21.62 15.63
C PRO A 2 -12.47 22.55 15.05
N SER A 3 -12.22 23.11 13.87
CA SER A 3 -13.19 23.91 13.13
C SER A 3 -14.40 23.03 12.79
N PRO A 4 -15.65 23.55 12.92
CA PRO A 4 -16.85 22.80 12.57
C PRO A 4 -16.79 22.36 11.09
N PRO A 5 -17.40 21.21 10.74
CA PRO A 5 -17.45 20.73 9.36
C PRO A 5 -18.05 21.82 8.47
N ARG A 6 -17.34 22.19 7.40
CA ARG A 6 -17.77 23.22 6.45
C ARG A 6 -18.89 22.64 5.59
N THR A 7 -20.12 22.69 6.09
CA THR A 7 -21.30 22.25 5.34
C THR A 7 -21.41 23.05 4.03
N GLY A 8 -21.31 22.35 2.89
CA GLY A 8 -21.43 22.92 1.54
C GLY A 8 -20.14 23.08 0.72
N ILE A 9 -18.95 22.80 1.28
CA ILE A 9 -17.69 22.75 0.52
C ILE A 9 -17.30 21.28 0.32
N PRO A 10 -17.02 20.82 -0.92
CA PRO A 10 -16.58 19.45 -1.14
C PRO A 10 -15.29 19.16 -0.36
N PRO A 11 -15.18 17.99 0.29
CA PRO A 11 -14.05 17.68 1.16
C PRO A 11 -12.75 17.69 0.34
N ARG A 12 -11.71 18.29 0.92
CA ARG A 12 -10.35 18.25 0.38
C ARG A 12 -9.78 16.88 0.65
N VAL A 13 -9.66 16.05 -0.37
CA VAL A 13 -9.19 14.67 -0.22
C VAL A 13 -7.75 14.53 -0.71
N ALA A 14 -6.90 13.87 0.08
CA ALA A 14 -5.62 13.35 -0.40
C ALA A 14 -5.79 11.93 -0.94
N LEU A 15 -5.23 11.65 -2.13
CA LEU A 15 -5.12 10.29 -2.65
C LEU A 15 -3.70 9.76 -2.41
N VAL A 16 -3.58 8.57 -1.85
CA VAL A 16 -2.28 7.94 -1.52
C VAL A 16 -2.20 6.57 -2.17
N LEU A 17 -1.23 6.38 -3.07
CA LEU A 17 -1.01 5.14 -3.79
C LEU A 17 0.22 4.43 -3.23
N GLY A 18 0.01 3.31 -2.54
CA GLY A 18 1.08 2.55 -1.90
C GLY A 18 1.98 1.80 -2.89
N GLY A 19 3.19 1.44 -2.45
CA GLY A 19 4.08 0.56 -3.19
C GLY A 19 3.64 -0.91 -3.15
N GLY A 20 4.25 -1.74 -3.98
CA GLY A 20 3.95 -3.19 -4.05
C GLY A 20 4.34 -3.90 -5.35
N GLY A 21 5.26 -3.33 -6.14
CA GLY A 21 5.61 -3.84 -7.46
C GLY A 21 4.42 -3.82 -8.42
N LEU A 22 4.33 -4.79 -9.34
CA LEU A 22 3.27 -4.84 -10.36
C LEU A 22 1.85 -5.08 -9.82
N LYS A 23 1.70 -5.39 -8.53
CA LYS A 23 0.39 -5.34 -7.85
C LYS A 23 -0.26 -3.96 -7.94
N GLY A 24 0.54 -2.92 -8.17
CA GLY A 24 0.07 -1.56 -8.38
C GLY A 24 -0.81 -1.36 -9.61
N PHE A 25 -0.98 -2.36 -10.50
CA PHE A 25 -2.04 -2.27 -11.53
C PHE A 25 -3.44 -2.14 -10.91
N ALA A 26 -3.64 -2.61 -9.67
CA ALA A 26 -4.88 -2.38 -8.94
C ALA A 26 -5.15 -0.88 -8.68
N HIS A 27 -4.13 -0.02 -8.64
CA HIS A 27 -4.31 1.43 -8.52
C HIS A 27 -5.10 2.01 -9.69
N ILE A 28 -4.93 1.47 -10.90
CA ILE A 28 -5.64 1.95 -12.11
C ILE A 28 -7.15 1.68 -11.96
N GLY A 29 -7.53 0.49 -11.48
CA GLY A 29 -8.93 0.19 -11.20
C GLY A 29 -9.50 1.03 -10.06
N ALA A 30 -8.72 1.29 -9.01
CA ALA A 30 -9.13 2.19 -7.93
C ALA A 30 -9.35 3.62 -8.46
N LEU A 31 -8.45 4.15 -9.29
CA LEU A 31 -8.61 5.45 -9.94
C LEU A 31 -9.91 5.53 -10.76
N ARG A 32 -10.24 4.48 -11.52
CA ARG A 32 -11.52 4.39 -12.24
C ARG A 32 -12.71 4.59 -11.30
N ALA A 33 -12.73 3.89 -10.18
CA ALA A 33 -13.81 3.98 -9.19
C ALA A 33 -13.91 5.38 -8.55
N LEU A 34 -12.77 6.06 -8.33
CA LEU A 34 -12.74 7.44 -7.85
C LEU A 34 -13.31 8.41 -8.91
N GLU A 35 -12.90 8.28 -10.17
CA GLU A 35 -13.35 9.13 -11.28
C GLU A 35 -14.86 9.04 -11.50
N GLU A 36 -15.41 7.83 -11.52
CA GLU A 36 -16.86 7.58 -11.67
C GLU A 36 -17.70 8.19 -10.54
N ARG A 37 -17.11 8.33 -9.35
CA ARG A 37 -17.74 8.95 -8.17
C ARG A 37 -17.49 10.46 -8.09
N GLY A 38 -16.78 11.04 -9.06
CA GLY A 38 -16.44 12.46 -9.09
C GLY A 38 -15.47 12.88 -7.98
N ILE A 39 -14.74 11.94 -7.36
CA ILE A 39 -13.78 12.24 -6.30
C ILE A 39 -12.50 12.76 -6.94
N ARG A 40 -12.23 14.06 -6.75
CA ARG A 40 -11.02 14.72 -7.28
C ARG A 40 -10.07 15.03 -6.13
N PRO A 41 -8.90 14.37 -6.05
CA PRO A 41 -7.94 14.65 -5.00
C PRO A 41 -7.34 16.05 -5.17
N VAL A 42 -7.05 16.72 -4.04
CA VAL A 42 -6.34 18.02 -4.02
C VAL A 42 -4.83 17.86 -3.92
N VAL A 43 -4.38 16.66 -3.59
CA VAL A 43 -2.97 16.23 -3.54
C VAL A 43 -2.95 14.73 -3.77
N ILE A 44 -1.94 14.25 -4.50
CA ILE A 44 -1.71 12.82 -4.70
C ILE A 44 -0.31 12.47 -4.24
N ALA A 45 -0.19 11.38 -3.49
CA ALA A 45 1.08 10.89 -2.96
C ALA A 45 1.32 9.44 -3.39
N GLY A 46 2.57 9.08 -3.64
CA GLY A 46 2.90 7.73 -4.04
C GLY A 46 4.28 7.25 -3.62
N THR A 47 4.40 5.92 -3.52
CA THR A 47 5.66 5.20 -3.33
C THR A 47 5.80 4.14 -4.41
N SER A 48 6.98 4.01 -5.03
CA SER A 48 7.27 2.96 -6.01
C SER A 48 6.28 2.98 -7.17
N ILE A 49 5.66 1.85 -7.50
CA ILE A 49 4.58 1.77 -8.50
C ILE A 49 3.46 2.80 -8.25
N GLY A 50 3.16 3.13 -6.98
CA GLY A 50 2.17 4.13 -6.63
C GLY A 50 2.63 5.54 -7.01
N ALA A 51 3.93 5.86 -6.89
CA ALA A 51 4.48 7.12 -7.39
C ALA A 51 4.42 7.20 -8.92
N LEU A 52 4.67 6.08 -9.61
CA LEU A 52 4.59 6.01 -11.07
C LEU A 52 3.16 6.27 -11.58
N ILE A 53 2.16 5.59 -11.00
CA ILE A 53 0.75 5.78 -11.35
C ILE A 53 0.26 7.18 -10.93
N ALA A 54 0.66 7.68 -9.75
CA ALA A 54 0.34 9.03 -9.33
C ALA A 54 0.89 10.09 -10.29
N SER A 55 2.11 9.89 -10.79
CA SER A 55 2.73 10.79 -11.76
C SER A 55 2.04 10.75 -13.12
N ALA A 56 1.63 9.55 -13.57
CA ALA A 56 0.81 9.40 -14.78
C ALA A 56 -0.51 10.16 -14.67
N TYR A 57 -1.17 10.08 -13.51
CA TYR A 57 -2.39 10.83 -13.23
C TYR A 57 -2.16 12.35 -13.25
N VAL A 58 -1.11 12.84 -12.60
CA VAL A 58 -0.77 14.28 -12.56
C VAL A 58 -0.35 14.81 -13.93
N ARG A 59 0.30 13.99 -14.76
CA ARG A 59 0.60 14.30 -16.16
C ARG A 59 -0.67 14.46 -17.01
N GLY A 60 -1.82 13.96 -16.54
CA GLY A 60 -3.10 14.04 -17.24
C GLY A 60 -3.40 12.84 -18.14
N LEU A 61 -2.71 11.70 -17.95
CA LEU A 61 -3.13 10.47 -18.62
C LEU A 61 -4.48 10.04 -18.08
N THR A 62 -5.37 9.64 -18.98
CA THR A 62 -6.65 9.04 -18.63
C THR A 62 -6.46 7.63 -18.05
N VAL A 63 -7.41 7.17 -17.24
CA VAL A 63 -7.39 5.80 -16.71
C VAL A 63 -7.36 4.76 -17.85
N ASP A 64 -8.05 5.03 -18.97
CA ASP A 64 -8.04 4.15 -20.15
C ASP A 64 -6.64 4.06 -20.79
N GLU A 65 -5.92 5.17 -20.90
CA GLU A 65 -4.53 5.17 -21.40
C GLU A 65 -3.59 4.42 -20.45
N MET A 66 -3.75 4.61 -19.14
CA MET A 66 -2.95 3.87 -18.14
C MET A 66 -3.23 2.37 -18.23
N GLU A 67 -4.49 1.97 -18.37
CA GLU A 67 -4.92 0.59 -18.55
C GLU A 67 -4.30 -0.03 -19.81
N MET A 68 -4.40 0.64 -20.96
CA MET A 68 -3.81 0.17 -22.21
C MET A 68 -2.29 -0.04 -22.10
N ARG A 69 -1.57 0.91 -21.48
CA ARG A 69 -0.13 0.80 -21.26
C ARG A 69 0.22 -0.34 -20.31
N ALA A 70 -0.55 -0.54 -19.25
CA ALA A 70 -0.35 -1.64 -18.32
C ALA A 70 -0.58 -3.02 -18.97
N LEU A 71 -1.59 -3.15 -19.83
CA LEU A 71 -1.89 -4.40 -20.56
C LEU A 71 -0.84 -4.75 -21.62
N THR A 72 -0.14 -3.75 -22.16
CA THR A 72 0.90 -3.94 -23.18
C THR A 72 2.32 -4.06 -22.60
N LEU A 73 2.49 -3.80 -21.30
CA LEU A 73 3.78 -3.84 -20.63
C LEU A 73 4.32 -5.28 -20.54
N ARG A 74 5.51 -5.49 -21.13
CA ARG A 74 6.19 -6.80 -21.12
C ARG A 74 7.33 -6.81 -20.11
N LYS A 75 7.60 -7.98 -19.52
CA LYS A 75 8.74 -8.20 -18.60
C LYS A 75 10.07 -7.73 -19.18
N THR A 76 10.34 -8.05 -20.45
CA THR A 76 11.58 -7.70 -21.14
C THR A 76 11.75 -6.19 -21.36
N ALA A 77 10.67 -5.42 -21.30
CA ALA A 77 10.71 -3.97 -21.43
C ALA A 77 11.18 -3.27 -20.15
N LEU A 78 11.07 -3.92 -18.98
CA LEU A 78 11.40 -3.33 -17.68
C LEU A 78 12.59 -4.03 -16.99
N PHE A 79 12.67 -5.36 -17.02
CA PHE A 79 13.65 -6.14 -16.25
C PHE A 79 14.76 -6.70 -17.14
N ARG A 80 15.68 -5.84 -17.58
CA ARG A 80 16.89 -6.26 -18.32
C ARG A 80 18.05 -6.44 -17.35
N ILE A 81 18.60 -7.66 -17.29
CA ILE A 81 19.67 -8.03 -16.37
C ILE A 81 21.00 -7.36 -16.79
N ASP A 82 21.72 -6.80 -15.83
CA ASP A 82 23.09 -6.31 -16.03
C ASP A 82 24.11 -7.45 -15.94
N HIS A 83 24.17 -8.27 -16.98
CA HIS A 83 25.08 -9.42 -17.04
C HIS A 83 26.55 -9.00 -16.93
N VAL A 84 26.93 -7.85 -17.49
CA VAL A 84 28.32 -7.37 -17.50
C VAL A 84 28.73 -6.92 -16.11
N GLY A 85 27.91 -6.10 -15.45
CA GLY A 85 28.15 -5.68 -14.07
C GLY A 85 28.20 -6.86 -13.11
N MET A 86 27.30 -7.83 -13.26
CA MET A 86 27.29 -9.05 -12.45
C MET A 86 28.54 -9.93 -12.67
N VAL A 87 29.03 -10.08 -13.89
CA VAL A 87 30.24 -10.89 -14.15
C VAL A 87 31.49 -10.19 -13.63
N MET A 88 31.61 -8.88 -13.89
CA MET A 88 32.82 -8.12 -13.56
C MET A 88 32.92 -7.78 -12.07
N ARG A 89 31.79 -7.43 -11.43
CA ARG A 89 31.75 -6.96 -10.04
C ARG A 89 31.17 -7.98 -9.07
N ARG A 90 30.50 -9.04 -9.55
CA ARG A 90 29.91 -10.11 -8.74
C ARG A 90 29.00 -9.50 -7.65
N MET A 91 29.30 -9.76 -6.37
CA MET A 91 28.53 -9.22 -5.25
C MET A 91 28.71 -7.71 -5.02
N LEU A 92 29.66 -7.07 -5.70
CA LEU A 92 29.85 -5.61 -5.68
C LEU A 92 29.05 -4.89 -6.79
N ALA A 93 28.27 -5.63 -7.59
CA ALA A 93 27.34 -5.01 -8.54
C ALA A 93 26.25 -4.23 -7.77
N PRO A 94 25.97 -2.97 -8.13
CA PRO A 94 25.03 -2.14 -7.37
C PRO A 94 23.57 -2.60 -7.51
N ALA A 95 23.25 -3.30 -8.60
CA ALA A 95 21.89 -3.75 -8.92
C ALA A 95 21.89 -4.96 -9.86
N LEU A 96 20.77 -5.71 -9.85
CA LEU A 96 20.52 -6.83 -10.76
C LEU A 96 20.11 -6.37 -12.17
N TYR A 97 19.34 -5.28 -12.26
CA TYR A 97 18.79 -4.77 -13.50
C TYR A 97 19.44 -3.45 -13.92
N LEU A 98 19.41 -3.23 -15.24
CA LEU A 98 19.83 -1.99 -15.87
C LEU A 98 18.89 -0.83 -15.52
N GLU A 99 19.43 0.38 -15.55
CA GLU A 99 18.72 1.62 -15.22
C GLU A 99 17.79 2.09 -16.35
N GLU A 100 18.27 2.04 -17.59
CA GLU A 100 17.63 2.68 -18.76
C GLU A 100 16.21 2.18 -19.05
N PRO A 101 15.84 0.90 -18.84
CA PRO A 101 14.48 0.44 -19.04
C PRO A 101 13.47 1.09 -18.09
N LEU A 102 13.81 1.17 -16.79
CA LEU A 102 12.97 1.82 -15.80
C LEU A 102 12.88 3.33 -16.08
N GLN A 103 14.02 3.96 -16.39
CA GLN A 103 14.08 5.38 -16.73
C GLN A 103 13.14 5.75 -17.89
N ARG A 104 13.15 4.98 -18.99
CA ARG A 104 12.26 5.22 -20.13
C ARG A 104 10.78 5.09 -19.79
N ILE A 105 10.42 4.13 -18.93
CA ILE A 105 9.04 3.98 -18.46
C ILE A 105 8.63 5.20 -17.62
N VAL A 106 9.50 5.65 -16.71
CA VAL A 106 9.27 6.84 -15.89
C VAL A 106 9.10 8.08 -16.77
N GLU A 107 9.98 8.32 -17.74
CA GLU A 107 9.89 9.45 -18.68
C GLU A 107 8.61 9.42 -19.52
N SER A 108 8.10 8.22 -19.86
CA SER A 108 6.86 8.08 -20.62
C SER A 108 5.59 8.36 -19.81
N LEU A 109 5.67 8.34 -18.47
CA LEU A 109 4.52 8.43 -17.56
C LEU A 109 4.53 9.67 -16.67
N ALA A 110 5.68 10.09 -16.17
CA ALA A 110 5.80 11.25 -15.30
C ALA A 110 5.77 12.57 -16.09
N PRO A 111 5.27 13.66 -15.50
CA PRO A 111 5.34 14.99 -16.10
C PRO A 111 6.80 15.45 -16.22
N GLU A 112 7.07 16.28 -17.23
CA GLU A 112 8.35 16.97 -17.36
C GLU A 112 8.44 18.15 -16.39
N GLY A 113 9.66 18.60 -16.08
CA GLY A 113 9.88 19.73 -15.17
C GLY A 113 9.97 19.34 -13.70
N THR A 114 9.68 20.32 -12.83
CA THR A 114 9.82 20.20 -11.38
C THR A 114 8.48 20.07 -10.67
N PHE A 115 8.50 19.77 -9.38
CA PHE A 115 7.26 19.66 -8.59
C PHE A 115 6.51 20.99 -8.45
N ARG A 116 7.19 22.15 -8.65
CA ARG A 116 6.55 23.47 -8.57
C ARG A 116 5.59 23.75 -9.71
N ASP A 117 5.85 23.13 -10.85
CA ASP A 117 5.17 23.43 -12.12
C ASP A 117 3.90 22.59 -12.30
N LEU A 118 3.60 21.70 -11.34
CA LEU A 118 2.53 20.72 -11.46
C LEU A 118 1.16 21.34 -11.17
N PRO A 119 0.13 21.08 -12.00
CA PRO A 119 -1.22 21.60 -11.79
C PRO A 119 -1.91 20.96 -10.58
N LEU A 120 -1.50 19.75 -10.22
CA LEU A 120 -1.96 19.00 -9.05
C LEU A 120 -0.73 18.65 -8.19
N PRO A 121 -0.70 19.04 -6.89
CA PRO A 121 0.40 18.68 -6.00
C PRO A 121 0.64 17.16 -5.97
N LEU A 122 1.87 16.79 -6.34
CA LEU A 122 2.37 15.41 -6.32
C LEU A 122 3.38 15.26 -5.18
N LEU A 123 3.26 14.21 -4.39
CA LEU A 123 4.23 13.84 -3.37
C LEU A 123 4.85 12.48 -3.71
N VAL A 124 6.17 12.42 -3.77
CA VAL A 124 6.89 11.18 -4.11
C VAL A 124 7.81 10.78 -2.96
N ASN A 125 7.62 9.58 -2.43
CA ASN A 125 8.38 9.09 -1.29
C ASN A 125 9.64 8.33 -1.73
N THR A 126 10.79 8.65 -1.12
CA THR A 126 12.07 7.95 -1.30
C THR A 126 12.82 7.85 0.03
N VAL A 127 13.93 7.11 0.04
CA VAL A 127 14.85 7.06 1.19
C VAL A 127 16.25 7.46 0.75
N ASP A 128 16.87 8.39 1.48
CA ASP A 128 18.31 8.67 1.40
C ASP A 128 19.05 7.56 2.17
N LEU A 129 19.71 6.66 1.44
CA LEU A 129 20.37 5.49 2.04
C LEU A 129 21.58 5.85 2.88
N GLU A 130 22.30 6.92 2.53
CA GLU A 130 23.51 7.31 3.26
C GLU A 130 23.17 7.92 4.61
N ARG A 131 22.02 8.62 4.70
CA ARG A 131 21.56 9.26 5.94
C ARG A 131 20.52 8.44 6.69
N GLY A 132 19.93 7.42 6.07
CA GLY A 132 18.85 6.64 6.65
C GLY A 132 17.57 7.47 6.88
N THR A 133 17.32 8.47 6.02
CA THR A 133 16.21 9.41 6.19
C THR A 133 15.20 9.28 5.07
N GLN A 134 13.92 9.27 5.42
CA GLN A 134 12.84 9.37 4.44
C GLN A 134 12.77 10.79 3.87
N LEU A 135 12.61 10.88 2.54
CA LEU A 135 12.40 12.12 1.80
C LEU A 135 11.07 12.06 1.07
N THR A 136 10.32 13.16 1.10
CA THR A 136 9.08 13.28 0.33
C THR A 136 9.17 14.49 -0.59
N TRP A 137 9.50 14.22 -1.85
CA TRP A 137 9.61 15.23 -2.89
C TRP A 137 8.24 15.85 -3.17
N GLY A 138 8.22 17.14 -3.50
CA GLY A 138 6.99 17.93 -3.64
C GLY A 138 6.59 18.70 -2.38
N LEU A 139 7.12 18.35 -1.21
CA LEU A 139 7.02 19.19 -0.01
C LEU A 139 7.82 20.50 -0.17
N PRO A 140 7.46 21.59 0.53
CA PRO A 140 8.23 22.82 0.54
C PRO A 140 9.73 22.57 0.83
N GLY A 141 10.60 23.16 0.00
CA GLY A 141 12.05 22.95 0.06
C GLY A 141 12.56 21.68 -0.65
N LEU A 142 11.67 20.80 -1.13
CA LEU A 142 11.99 19.60 -1.89
C LEU A 142 11.25 19.59 -3.25
N GLN A 143 11.07 20.78 -3.84
CA GLN A 143 10.29 20.96 -5.06
C GLN A 143 11.15 21.23 -6.31
N ASP A 144 12.39 21.71 -6.13
CA ASP A 144 13.34 22.06 -7.21
C ASP A 144 14.07 20.85 -7.80
N VAL A 145 13.39 19.70 -7.88
CA VAL A 145 13.95 18.46 -8.43
C VAL A 145 13.08 17.99 -9.57
N ARG A 146 13.69 17.34 -10.57
CA ARG A 146 12.93 16.77 -11.69
C ARG A 146 12.01 15.68 -11.17
N VAL A 147 10.74 15.72 -11.59
CA VAL A 147 9.75 14.72 -11.18
C VAL A 147 10.19 13.32 -11.60
N THR A 148 10.74 13.18 -12.81
CA THR A 148 11.27 11.92 -13.33
C THR A 148 12.37 11.32 -12.45
N ASP A 149 13.28 12.14 -11.89
CA ASP A 149 14.34 11.63 -11.01
C ASP A 149 13.78 11.11 -9.69
N ALA A 150 12.86 11.87 -9.07
CA ALA A 150 12.20 11.47 -7.84
C ALA A 150 11.37 10.19 -8.01
N VAL A 151 10.63 10.08 -9.12
CA VAL A 151 9.80 8.89 -9.43
C VAL A 151 10.66 7.68 -9.75
N TYR A 152 11.77 7.86 -10.49
CA TYR A 152 12.74 6.78 -10.69
C TYR A 152 13.29 6.31 -9.35
N ALA A 153 13.79 7.23 -8.51
CA ALA A 153 14.32 6.90 -7.19
C ALA A 153 13.29 6.14 -6.35
N SER A 154 12.04 6.58 -6.38
CA SER A 154 10.94 5.91 -5.67
C SER A 154 10.66 4.49 -6.17
N CYS A 155 10.97 4.18 -7.44
CA CYS A 155 10.85 2.84 -8.02
C CYS A 155 12.13 1.99 -7.88
N ALA A 156 13.24 2.59 -7.47
CA ALA A 156 14.56 1.96 -7.47
C ALA A 156 14.73 1.05 -6.23
N LEU A 157 14.14 -0.15 -6.31
CA LEU A 157 14.22 -1.13 -5.22
C LEU A 157 15.68 -1.56 -4.97
N PRO A 158 16.20 -1.46 -3.72
CA PRO A 158 17.60 -1.77 -3.41
C PRO A 158 18.03 -3.17 -3.86
N GLY A 159 19.18 -3.24 -4.53
CA GLY A 159 19.73 -4.48 -5.10
C GLY A 159 19.09 -4.93 -6.41
N PHE A 160 17.93 -4.37 -6.79
CA PHE A 160 17.26 -4.67 -8.06
C PHE A 160 17.51 -3.60 -9.11
N PHE A 161 17.41 -2.33 -8.74
CA PHE A 161 17.71 -1.20 -9.62
C PHE A 161 18.76 -0.28 -8.99
N PRO A 162 19.58 0.42 -9.81
CA PRO A 162 20.57 1.35 -9.30
C PRO A 162 19.93 2.49 -8.48
N PRO A 163 20.52 2.88 -7.34
CA PRO A 163 20.12 4.08 -6.63
C PRO A 163 20.26 5.34 -7.51
N ARG A 164 19.43 6.35 -7.27
CA ARG A 164 19.45 7.62 -8.00
C ARG A 164 20.03 8.70 -7.11
N VAL A 165 21.01 9.44 -7.62
CA VAL A 165 21.55 10.62 -6.93
C VAL A 165 20.68 11.83 -7.27
N ILE A 166 20.09 12.46 -6.23
CA ILE A 166 19.29 13.70 -6.35
C ILE A 166 19.87 14.69 -5.35
N ASP A 167 20.33 15.85 -5.80
CA ASP A 167 20.94 16.90 -4.96
C ASP A 167 22.02 16.36 -3.99
N GLY A 168 22.88 15.48 -4.49
CA GLY A 168 23.96 14.86 -3.70
C GLY A 168 23.48 13.80 -2.68
N ARG A 169 22.25 13.30 -2.82
CA ARG A 169 21.68 12.27 -1.95
C ARG A 169 21.46 10.97 -2.71
N THR A 170 21.96 9.86 -2.18
CA THR A 170 21.77 8.53 -2.76
C THR A 170 20.39 7.98 -2.40
N CYS A 171 19.43 8.14 -3.31
CA CYS A 171 18.02 7.84 -3.09
C CYS A 171 17.59 6.48 -3.67
N VAL A 172 16.72 5.79 -2.93
CA VAL A 172 16.09 4.51 -3.34
C VAL A 172 14.60 4.49 -3.03
N ASP A 173 13.96 3.36 -3.35
CA ASP A 173 12.54 3.12 -3.18
C ASP A 173 12.07 3.47 -1.76
N GLY A 174 11.02 4.30 -1.68
CA GLY A 174 10.44 4.78 -0.43
C GLY A 174 9.86 3.67 0.45
N GLY A 175 9.54 2.51 -0.13
CA GLY A 175 8.96 1.35 0.54
C GLY A 175 9.86 0.76 1.62
N VAL A 176 11.16 1.09 1.61
CA VAL A 176 12.13 0.72 2.65
C VAL A 176 11.71 1.27 4.03
N MET A 177 11.15 2.48 4.08
CA MET A 177 10.71 3.12 5.34
C MET A 177 9.20 3.41 5.40
N GLY A 178 8.55 3.61 4.25
CA GLY A 178 7.15 4.01 4.19
C GLY A 178 6.50 3.62 2.86
N ASN A 179 5.78 2.50 2.85
CA ASN A 179 5.14 2.02 1.63
C ASN A 179 3.88 2.80 1.24
N THR A 180 3.26 3.49 2.19
CA THR A 180 2.04 4.29 1.97
C THR A 180 2.22 5.65 2.67
N PRO A 181 2.56 6.73 1.94
CA PRO A 181 2.96 8.03 2.53
C PRO A 181 1.75 8.84 3.04
N ALA A 182 0.80 8.19 3.71
CA ALA A 182 -0.47 8.77 4.12
C ALA A 182 -0.30 9.91 5.12
N LEU A 183 0.61 9.76 6.09
CA LEU A 183 0.82 10.76 7.14
C LEU A 183 1.26 12.11 6.53
N VAL A 184 2.18 12.07 5.56
CA VAL A 184 2.66 13.29 4.90
C VAL A 184 1.57 13.93 4.06
N ALA A 185 0.80 13.11 3.33
CA ALA A 185 -0.31 13.58 2.49
C ALA A 185 -1.51 14.12 3.28
N SER A 186 -1.65 13.74 4.56
CA SER A 186 -2.78 14.14 5.42
C SER A 186 -2.77 15.61 5.88
N ARG A 187 -1.70 16.36 5.59
CA ARG A 187 -1.57 17.74 6.04
C ARG A 187 -2.50 18.66 5.26
N GLY A 188 -3.44 19.31 5.96
CA GLY A 188 -4.32 20.33 5.37
C GLY A 188 -5.40 19.78 4.43
N VAL A 189 -5.76 18.50 4.61
CA VAL A 189 -6.87 17.82 3.93
C VAL A 189 -7.90 17.35 4.95
N ASP A 190 -9.13 17.17 4.49
CA ASP A 190 -10.28 16.76 5.31
C ASP A 190 -10.36 15.24 5.43
N ALA A 191 -9.83 14.49 4.45
CA ALA A 191 -9.76 13.04 4.47
C ALA A 191 -8.60 12.51 3.61
N VAL A 192 -8.19 11.26 3.87
CA VAL A 192 -7.19 10.53 3.09
C VAL A 192 -7.83 9.27 2.51
N ILE A 193 -7.72 9.08 1.20
CA ILE A 193 -7.99 7.80 0.54
C ILE A 193 -6.65 7.14 0.25
N ALA A 194 -6.39 5.97 0.83
CA ALA A 194 -5.17 5.23 0.62
C ALA A 194 -5.44 3.89 -0.06
N VAL A 195 -4.74 3.61 -1.17
CA VAL A 195 -4.77 2.32 -1.86
C VAL A 195 -3.52 1.55 -1.49
N ASP A 196 -3.69 0.44 -0.77
CA ASP A 196 -2.61 -0.41 -0.28
C ASP A 196 -2.60 -1.73 -1.05
N VAL A 197 -1.62 -1.90 -1.93
CA VAL A 197 -1.42 -3.10 -2.76
C VAL A 197 -0.27 -3.99 -2.27
N GLY A 198 0.60 -3.45 -1.42
CA GLY A 198 1.85 -4.10 -1.00
C GLY A 198 1.70 -4.99 0.23
N SER A 199 0.72 -4.71 1.10
CA SER A 199 0.64 -5.32 2.43
C SER A 199 -0.68 -6.04 2.75
N THR A 200 -1.50 -6.32 1.73
CA THR A 200 -2.89 -6.81 1.89
C THR A 200 -3.03 -8.20 2.53
N SER A 201 -2.03 -9.07 2.43
CA SER A 201 -1.94 -10.30 3.23
C SER A 201 -0.57 -10.96 3.06
N LEU A 202 0.06 -11.38 4.16
CA LEU A 202 1.13 -12.38 4.10
C LEU A 202 0.50 -13.75 4.37
N THR A 203 -0.07 -14.38 3.34
CA THR A 203 -0.35 -15.80 3.43
C THR A 203 0.95 -16.56 3.75
N ALA A 204 0.82 -17.70 4.42
CA ALA A 204 1.96 -18.52 4.81
C ALA A 204 2.74 -18.93 3.55
N ALA A 205 3.98 -18.47 3.44
CA ALA A 205 4.85 -18.85 2.33
C ALA A 205 5.26 -20.31 2.50
N ARG A 206 4.79 -21.20 1.62
CA ARG A 206 5.21 -22.60 1.60
C ARG A 206 6.64 -22.73 1.07
N ARG A 207 7.45 -23.56 1.75
CA ARG A 207 8.80 -23.96 1.32
C ARG A 207 9.73 -22.79 0.99
N ILE A 208 9.65 -21.69 1.76
CA ILE A 208 10.44 -20.47 1.46
C ILE A 208 11.95 -20.73 1.40
N ARG A 209 12.47 -21.70 2.18
CA ARG A 209 13.88 -22.09 2.17
C ARG A 209 14.38 -22.57 0.80
N GLU A 210 13.48 -23.09 -0.03
CA GLU A 210 13.80 -23.69 -1.34
C GLU A 210 13.72 -22.65 -2.48
N LYS A 211 13.29 -21.41 -2.20
CA LYS A 211 13.02 -20.40 -3.25
C LYS A 211 14.22 -19.52 -3.62
N GLY A 212 15.39 -19.76 -3.01
CA GLY A 212 16.64 -19.05 -3.30
C GLY A 212 16.73 -17.64 -2.71
N PHE A 213 17.91 -17.03 -2.84
CA PHE A 213 18.27 -15.76 -2.19
C PHE A 213 17.27 -14.62 -2.48
N ALA A 214 16.97 -14.35 -3.76
CA ALA A 214 16.10 -13.24 -4.13
C ALA A 214 14.68 -13.38 -3.56
N ALA A 215 14.11 -14.59 -3.54
CA ALA A 215 12.78 -14.81 -2.98
C ALA A 215 12.76 -14.69 -1.45
N ILE A 216 13.81 -15.16 -0.77
CA ILE A 216 13.97 -15.00 0.68
C ILE A 216 14.11 -13.52 1.03
N PHE A 217 15.00 -12.80 0.35
CA PHE A 217 15.22 -11.36 0.54
C PHE A 217 13.92 -10.56 0.33
N MET A 218 13.22 -10.79 -0.79
CA MET A 218 11.95 -10.13 -1.07
C MET A 218 10.88 -10.47 -0.03
N ARG A 219 10.85 -11.71 0.48
CA ARG A 219 9.94 -12.07 1.57
C ARG A 219 10.27 -11.29 2.85
N SER A 220 11.55 -11.14 3.20
CA SER A 220 11.96 -10.32 4.35
C SER A 220 11.54 -8.86 4.19
N VAL A 221 11.75 -8.27 3.01
CA VAL A 221 11.31 -6.90 2.70
C VAL A 221 9.79 -6.76 2.86
N GLN A 222 9.00 -7.70 2.32
CA GLN A 222 7.54 -7.70 2.46
C GLN A 222 7.09 -7.78 3.93
N VAL A 223 7.76 -8.62 4.74
CA VAL A 223 7.46 -8.76 6.18
C VAL A 223 7.72 -7.44 6.90
N MET A 224 8.91 -6.86 6.72
CA MET A 224 9.27 -5.57 7.33
C MET A 224 8.32 -4.46 6.92
N THR A 225 8.04 -4.36 5.61
CA THR A 225 7.18 -3.32 5.04
C THR A 225 5.77 -3.40 5.62
N ARG A 226 5.20 -4.60 5.72
CA ARG A 226 3.88 -4.80 6.34
C ARG A 226 3.90 -4.37 7.81
N SER A 227 4.91 -4.77 8.58
CA SER A 227 5.02 -4.39 10.00
C SER A 227 5.09 -2.88 10.19
N LEU A 228 5.90 -2.18 9.39
CA LEU A 228 6.00 -0.71 9.43
C LEU A 228 4.66 -0.05 9.09
N GLN A 229 4.01 -0.50 8.02
CA GLN A 229 2.73 0.04 7.58
C GLN A 229 1.61 -0.22 8.60
N GLN A 230 1.60 -1.41 9.21
CA GLN A 230 0.63 -1.76 10.25
C GLN A 230 0.76 -0.86 11.48
N MET A 231 1.99 -0.57 11.93
CA MET A 231 2.23 0.36 13.04
C MET A 231 1.71 1.77 12.73
N GLN A 232 1.93 2.26 11.51
CA GLN A 232 1.43 3.58 11.10
C GLN A 232 -0.10 3.65 11.07
N ILE A 233 -0.74 2.62 10.52
CA ILE A 233 -2.20 2.56 10.41
C ILE A 233 -2.86 2.42 11.78
N SER A 234 -2.33 1.56 12.66
CA SER A 234 -2.89 1.36 14.01
C SER A 234 -2.74 2.59 14.91
N ALA A 235 -1.76 3.46 14.65
CA ALA A 235 -1.61 4.74 15.35
C ALA A 235 -2.41 5.88 14.70
N TRP A 236 -3.13 5.62 13.61
CA TRP A 236 -3.85 6.65 12.87
C TRP A 236 -5.08 7.13 13.63
N THR A 237 -5.19 8.45 13.78
CA THR A 237 -6.31 9.07 14.51
C THR A 237 -7.12 10.01 13.63
N ARG A 238 -6.47 10.91 12.90
CA ARG A 238 -7.12 11.93 12.06
C ARG A 238 -6.19 12.40 10.93
N PRO A 239 -6.74 12.94 9.83
CA PRO A 239 -8.16 12.95 9.43
C PRO A 239 -8.67 11.53 9.10
N PRO A 240 -9.96 11.31 8.80
CA PRO A 240 -10.47 10.02 8.35
C PRO A 240 -9.61 9.39 7.23
N LEU A 241 -9.21 8.13 7.42
CA LEU A 241 -8.43 7.34 6.46
C LEU A 241 -9.32 6.25 5.85
N LEU A 242 -9.68 6.42 4.58
CA LEU A 242 -10.37 5.43 3.78
C LEU A 242 -9.33 4.49 3.17
N LEU A 243 -9.23 3.27 3.69
CA LEU A 243 -8.21 2.32 3.28
C LEU A 243 -8.77 1.29 2.29
N ILE A 244 -8.37 1.41 1.03
CA ILE A 244 -8.69 0.47 -0.05
C ILE A 244 -7.58 -0.60 -0.10
N ARG A 245 -7.96 -1.86 0.10
CA ARG A 245 -7.04 -3.02 0.12
C ARG A 245 -7.46 -4.08 -0.90
N PRO A 246 -7.06 -3.95 -2.18
CA PRO A 246 -7.42 -4.89 -3.22
C PRO A 246 -6.89 -6.32 -2.93
N PRO A 247 -7.66 -7.38 -3.20
CA PRO A 247 -7.24 -8.75 -2.94
C PRO A 247 -6.25 -9.30 -3.98
N VAL A 248 -5.02 -8.76 -3.96
CA VAL A 248 -3.93 -9.05 -4.92
C VAL A 248 -2.70 -9.71 -4.27
N TRP A 249 -2.86 -10.29 -3.08
CA TRP A 249 -1.75 -10.87 -2.31
C TRP A 249 -1.10 -12.08 -2.99
N GLN A 250 -1.87 -12.85 -3.75
CA GLN A 250 -1.48 -14.08 -4.46
C GLN A 250 -0.45 -13.83 -5.57
N TYR A 251 -0.41 -12.61 -6.12
CA TYR A 251 0.50 -12.27 -7.21
C TYR A 251 1.89 -11.93 -6.69
N ASN A 252 2.91 -12.20 -7.50
CA ASN A 252 4.29 -11.76 -7.20
C ASN A 252 4.49 -10.29 -7.63
N TRP A 253 5.40 -9.57 -6.97
CA TRP A 253 5.76 -8.18 -7.30
C TRP A 253 6.26 -8.02 -8.74
N PHE A 254 6.75 -9.10 -9.36
CA PHE A 254 7.26 -9.14 -10.73
C PHE A 254 6.33 -9.87 -11.72
N SER A 255 5.05 -10.09 -11.34
CA SER A 255 4.06 -10.74 -12.20
C SER A 255 3.41 -9.75 -13.17
N PHE A 256 3.69 -9.90 -14.46
CA PHE A 256 3.00 -9.17 -15.55
C PHE A 256 1.72 -9.87 -16.01
N ALA A 257 1.57 -11.16 -15.67
CA ALA A 257 0.32 -11.87 -15.88
C ALA A 257 -0.75 -11.31 -14.94
N HIS A 258 -2.00 -11.28 -15.41
CA HIS A 258 -3.19 -10.87 -14.64
C HIS A 258 -3.36 -9.37 -14.39
N ALA A 259 -2.76 -8.50 -15.21
CA ALA A 259 -2.94 -7.05 -15.10
C ALA A 259 -4.44 -6.64 -15.04
N ARG A 260 -5.27 -7.16 -15.95
CA ARG A 260 -6.73 -6.94 -15.92
C ARG A 260 -7.37 -7.37 -14.61
N THR A 261 -7.10 -8.60 -14.15
CA THR A 261 -7.66 -9.11 -12.88
C THR A 261 -7.24 -8.25 -11.68
N MET A 262 -6.01 -7.72 -11.67
CA MET A 262 -5.56 -6.81 -10.60
C MET A 262 -6.30 -5.47 -10.66
N MET A 263 -6.53 -4.92 -11.86
CA MET A 263 -7.34 -3.70 -12.05
C MET A 263 -8.78 -3.94 -11.57
N ASP A 264 -9.41 -5.04 -11.99
CA ASP A 264 -10.78 -5.39 -11.59
C ASP A 264 -10.89 -5.51 -10.05
N ALA A 265 -9.90 -6.14 -9.41
CA ALA A 265 -9.81 -6.25 -7.96
C ALA A 265 -9.64 -4.87 -7.28
N GLY A 266 -8.86 -3.97 -7.89
CA GLY A 266 -8.69 -2.60 -7.45
C GLY A 266 -9.97 -1.78 -7.52
N TYR A 267 -10.69 -1.88 -8.64
CA TYR A 267 -11.98 -1.25 -8.85
C TYR A 267 -13.02 -1.75 -7.84
N ALA A 268 -13.19 -3.07 -7.71
CA ALA A 268 -14.16 -3.65 -6.80
C ALA A 268 -13.90 -3.25 -5.33
N ALA A 269 -12.64 -3.30 -4.88
CA ALA A 269 -12.26 -2.88 -3.53
C ALA A 269 -12.49 -1.38 -3.31
N ALA A 270 -12.23 -0.55 -4.33
CA ALA A 270 -12.50 0.88 -4.24
C ALA A 270 -14.01 1.16 -4.16
N CYS A 271 -14.85 0.49 -4.97
CA CYS A 271 -16.31 0.61 -4.87
C CYS A 271 -16.82 0.21 -3.48
N GLU A 272 -16.37 -0.94 -2.96
CA GLU A 272 -16.74 -1.44 -1.62
C GLU A 272 -16.44 -0.43 -0.51
N VAL A 273 -15.31 0.28 -0.62
CA VAL A 273 -14.99 1.33 0.34
C VAL A 273 -15.84 2.56 0.04
N LEU A 274 -15.79 3.10 -1.18
CA LEU A 274 -16.26 4.45 -1.52
C LEU A 274 -17.79 4.60 -1.60
N ASP A 275 -18.55 3.53 -1.82
CA ASP A 275 -20.02 3.60 -1.96
C ASP A 275 -20.75 3.96 -0.67
N GLY A 276 -20.08 3.88 0.48
CA GLY A 276 -20.66 4.24 1.79
C GLY A 276 -20.22 5.60 2.35
N VAL A 277 -19.21 6.29 1.78
CA VAL A 277 -18.33 7.16 2.61
C VAL A 277 -18.63 8.65 2.60
N ARG A 278 -19.83 9.07 2.19
CA ARG A 278 -20.11 10.50 2.07
C ARG A 278 -20.03 11.23 3.41
N ASP A 279 -20.42 10.57 4.49
CA ASP A 279 -20.48 11.19 5.82
C ASP A 279 -19.11 11.12 6.53
N GLU A 280 -18.34 10.05 6.34
CA GLU A 280 -17.05 9.86 7.00
C GLU A 280 -15.94 10.70 6.36
N LEU A 281 -16.10 11.16 5.11
CA LEU A 281 -15.23 12.20 4.53
C LEU A 281 -15.29 13.53 5.31
N HIS A 282 -16.30 13.72 6.15
CA HIS A 282 -16.48 14.88 7.03
C HIS A 282 -16.33 14.52 8.53
N GLY A 283 -15.96 13.28 8.85
CA GLY A 283 -15.90 12.77 10.22
C GLY A 283 -14.71 13.27 11.05
N GLU A 284 -14.75 13.01 12.36
CA GLU A 284 -13.73 13.48 13.31
C GLU A 284 -12.38 12.74 13.21
N GLY A 285 -12.33 11.56 12.57
CA GLY A 285 -11.12 10.74 12.42
C GLY A 285 -11.39 9.25 12.27
N GLY A 286 -10.33 8.44 12.30
CA GLY A 286 -10.37 6.97 12.29
C GLY A 286 -9.97 6.33 10.96
N VAL A 287 -9.97 4.99 10.93
CA VAL A 287 -9.68 4.19 9.73
C VAL A 287 -10.92 3.42 9.28
N PHE A 288 -11.23 3.50 7.99
CA PHE A 288 -12.43 3.01 7.34
C PHE A 288 -12.09 2.04 6.18
N PRO A 289 -12.99 1.12 5.81
CA PRO A 289 -14.33 0.91 6.39
C PRO A 289 -14.23 0.27 7.79
N ARG A 290 -15.18 0.61 8.65
CA ARG A 290 -15.44 -0.11 9.90
C ARG A 290 -16.68 -0.99 9.73
N ARG A 291 -16.67 -2.15 10.36
CA ARG A 291 -17.75 -3.14 10.31
C ARG A 291 -17.95 -3.72 11.70
N HIS A 292 -19.20 -4.00 12.03
CA HIS A 292 -19.53 -4.86 13.14
C HIS A 292 -19.03 -6.27 12.82
N ILE A 293 -18.15 -6.79 13.68
CA ILE A 293 -17.65 -8.17 13.56
C ILE A 293 -17.94 -8.97 14.82
N GLU A 294 -18.08 -10.29 14.65
CA GLU A 294 -18.02 -11.27 15.72
C GLU A 294 -16.66 -11.99 15.68
N LEU A 295 -15.93 -11.94 16.79
CA LEU A 295 -14.68 -12.67 16.97
C LEU A 295 -14.94 -14.09 17.47
N ARG A 296 -14.30 -15.06 16.83
CA ARG A 296 -14.26 -16.45 17.30
C ARG A 296 -12.83 -16.93 17.46
N VAL A 297 -12.62 -17.78 18.46
CA VAL A 297 -11.34 -18.44 18.70
C VAL A 297 -11.53 -19.95 18.67
N ASP A 298 -10.86 -20.60 17.72
CA ASP A 298 -10.68 -22.04 17.69
C ASP A 298 -9.73 -22.44 18.84
N ARG A 299 -10.31 -22.99 19.91
CA ARG A 299 -9.60 -23.36 21.13
C ARG A 299 -8.66 -24.55 20.94
N GLU A 300 -8.94 -25.41 19.98
CA GLU A 300 -8.08 -26.57 19.67
C GLU A 300 -6.81 -26.11 18.97
N ARG A 301 -6.92 -25.16 18.04
CA ARG A 301 -5.75 -24.56 17.36
C ARG A 301 -4.98 -23.59 18.25
N CYS A 302 -5.65 -22.87 19.15
CA CYS A 302 -5.02 -21.84 19.97
C CYS A 302 -3.91 -22.43 20.87
N THR A 303 -2.67 -21.98 20.71
CA THR A 303 -1.53 -22.46 21.51
C THR A 303 -1.35 -21.74 22.84
N GLY A 304 -2.06 -20.64 23.06
CA GLY A 304 -1.92 -19.82 24.27
C GLY A 304 -0.69 -18.91 24.29
N CYS A 305 -0.09 -18.62 23.12
CA CYS A 305 1.13 -17.80 23.04
C CYS A 305 0.97 -16.33 23.47
N GLY A 306 -0.24 -15.85 23.72
CA GLY A 306 -0.51 -14.48 24.19
C GLY A 306 -0.35 -13.36 23.15
N LEU A 307 0.14 -13.63 21.94
CA LEU A 307 0.41 -12.58 20.94
C LEU A 307 -0.81 -11.69 20.63
N CYS A 308 -2.00 -12.29 20.52
CA CYS A 308 -3.23 -11.53 20.31
C CYS A 308 -3.57 -10.56 21.46
N VAL A 309 -3.24 -10.92 22.70
CA VAL A 309 -3.39 -10.06 23.89
C VAL A 309 -2.37 -8.94 23.85
N SER A 310 -1.13 -9.21 23.45
CA SER A 310 -0.11 -8.17 23.29
C SER A 310 -0.45 -7.16 22.19
N LEU A 311 -1.02 -7.64 21.08
CA LEU A 311 -1.40 -6.79 19.93
C LEU A 311 -2.70 -6.01 20.16
N ALA A 312 -3.63 -6.55 20.95
CA ALA A 312 -4.93 -5.94 21.21
C ALA A 312 -5.39 -6.20 22.66
N PRO A 313 -4.71 -5.60 23.67
CA PRO A 313 -4.99 -5.88 25.09
C PRO A 313 -6.37 -5.41 25.55
N SER A 314 -6.99 -4.48 24.81
CA SER A 314 -8.36 -4.02 25.04
C SER A 314 -9.43 -4.93 24.43
N VAL A 315 -9.03 -5.89 23.59
CA VAL A 315 -9.94 -6.75 22.81
C VAL A 315 -9.80 -8.22 23.21
N MET A 316 -8.59 -8.68 23.49
CA MET A 316 -8.27 -10.08 23.73
C MET A 316 -7.69 -10.26 25.13
N THR A 317 -8.01 -11.39 25.76
CA THR A 317 -7.39 -11.84 27.01
C THR A 317 -7.10 -13.34 26.97
N LEU A 318 -6.38 -13.87 27.96
CA LEU A 318 -6.22 -15.30 28.16
C LEU A 318 -7.12 -15.76 29.31
N ASP A 319 -7.77 -16.91 29.13
CA ASP A 319 -8.51 -17.56 30.20
C ASP A 319 -7.59 -18.34 31.16
N ALA A 320 -8.19 -18.97 32.17
CA ALA A 320 -7.47 -19.77 33.17
C ALA A 320 -6.70 -20.97 32.59
N ARG A 321 -7.00 -21.40 31.35
CA ARG A 321 -6.29 -22.47 30.64
C ARG A 321 -5.29 -21.91 29.61
N ALA A 322 -4.95 -20.62 29.73
CA ALA A 322 -4.11 -19.87 28.82
C ALA A 322 -4.62 -19.86 27.36
N LYS A 323 -5.93 -20.00 27.13
CA LYS A 323 -6.51 -19.91 25.77
C LYS A 323 -6.98 -18.49 25.51
N ALA A 324 -6.73 -18.00 24.31
CA ALA A 324 -7.20 -16.70 23.88
C ALA A 324 -8.73 -16.67 23.86
N VAL A 325 -9.30 -15.62 24.42
CA VAL A 325 -10.73 -15.33 24.39
C VAL A 325 -10.94 -13.83 24.16
N PRO A 326 -11.95 -13.43 23.36
CA PRO A 326 -12.28 -12.02 23.21
C PRO A 326 -12.93 -11.51 24.51
N ILE A 327 -12.55 -10.30 24.94
CA ILE A 327 -13.17 -9.61 26.08
C ILE A 327 -14.63 -9.26 25.74
N ARG A 328 -14.89 -8.90 24.48
CA ARG A 328 -16.22 -8.73 23.89
C ARG A 328 -16.25 -9.43 22.54
N SER A 329 -17.26 -10.27 22.31
CA SER A 329 -17.39 -11.02 21.05
C SER A 329 -17.73 -10.13 19.87
N ALA A 330 -18.52 -9.06 20.08
CA ALA A 330 -18.88 -8.09 19.06
C ALA A 330 -18.10 -6.77 19.23
N LEU A 331 -17.52 -6.25 18.15
CA LEU A 331 -16.88 -4.93 18.13
C LEU A 331 -16.94 -4.28 16.74
N GLU A 332 -16.85 -2.95 16.75
CA GLU A 332 -16.63 -2.12 15.58
C GLU A 332 -15.17 -2.19 15.14
N TRP A 333 -14.93 -2.72 13.94
CA TRP A 333 -13.59 -3.12 13.50
C TRP A 333 -13.31 -2.74 12.05
N SER A 334 -12.09 -2.25 11.81
CA SER A 334 -11.53 -2.16 10.46
C SER A 334 -10.46 -3.23 10.25
N ARG A 335 -10.30 -3.71 9.02
CA ARG A 335 -9.17 -4.60 8.65
C ARG A 335 -7.81 -3.96 8.95
N ALA A 336 -7.77 -2.65 9.06
CA ALA A 336 -6.63 -1.86 9.52
C ALA A 336 -6.23 -2.12 10.97
N ASP A 337 -7.17 -2.39 11.87
CA ASP A 337 -6.95 -2.52 13.32
C ASP A 337 -6.90 -3.99 13.77
N GLY A 338 -6.93 -4.92 12.82
CA GLY A 338 -7.08 -6.36 13.02
C GLY A 338 -5.82 -7.19 12.98
N ALA A 339 -4.66 -6.59 13.27
CA ALA A 339 -3.39 -7.32 13.30
C ALA A 339 -3.48 -8.58 14.17
N PHE A 340 -4.10 -8.49 15.36
CA PHE A 340 -4.25 -9.62 16.28
C PHE A 340 -4.98 -10.84 15.69
N VAL A 341 -5.88 -10.65 14.71
CA VAL A 341 -6.54 -11.74 13.97
C VAL A 341 -5.57 -12.33 12.94
N THR A 342 -5.01 -11.47 12.10
CA THR A 342 -4.19 -11.88 10.95
C THR A 342 -2.75 -12.31 11.30
N GLU A 343 -2.29 -12.00 12.52
CA GLU A 343 -0.97 -12.35 13.05
C GLU A 343 -1.03 -13.51 14.04
N CYS A 344 -2.21 -14.12 14.24
CA CYS A 344 -2.32 -15.36 14.98
C CYS A 344 -1.46 -16.45 14.33
N PRO A 345 -0.39 -16.97 14.98
CA PRO A 345 0.59 -17.86 14.34
C PRO A 345 -0.01 -19.18 13.83
N VAL A 346 -1.13 -19.57 14.43
CA VAL A 346 -1.85 -20.82 14.18
C VAL A 346 -3.24 -20.58 13.56
N GLN A 347 -3.53 -19.33 13.16
CA GLN A 347 -4.80 -18.94 12.53
C GLN A 347 -6.03 -19.40 13.32
N ALA A 348 -5.94 -19.32 14.65
CA ALA A 348 -7.01 -19.74 15.56
C ALA A 348 -8.08 -18.66 15.76
N ILE A 349 -7.85 -17.42 15.30
CA ILE A 349 -8.76 -16.30 15.50
C ILE A 349 -9.42 -15.97 14.16
N THR A 350 -10.75 -15.87 14.14
CA THR A 350 -11.52 -15.44 12.98
C THR A 350 -12.40 -14.25 13.34
N ALA A 351 -12.65 -13.38 12.36
CA ALA A 351 -13.58 -12.26 12.46
C ALA A 351 -14.64 -12.43 11.35
N GLU A 352 -15.91 -12.56 11.75
CA GLU A 352 -17.05 -12.64 10.83
C GLU A 352 -17.81 -11.32 10.84
N VAL A 353 -18.10 -10.75 9.67
CA VAL A 353 -18.93 -9.54 9.57
C VAL A 353 -20.37 -9.89 9.91
N VAL A 354 -20.99 -9.09 10.76
CA VAL A 354 -22.38 -9.24 11.19
C VAL A 354 -23.14 -7.98 10.76
N ASP A 355 -24.29 -8.14 10.09
CA ASP A 355 -25.15 -7.00 9.77
C ASP A 355 -25.92 -6.51 11.01
N ASP A 356 -26.42 -5.28 10.98
CA ASP A 356 -27.20 -4.68 12.07
C ASP A 356 -28.49 -5.48 12.40
N ASP A 357 -28.99 -6.30 11.47
CA ASP A 357 -30.13 -7.22 11.63
C ASP A 357 -29.74 -8.62 12.16
N GLY A 358 -28.47 -8.84 12.55
CA GLY A 358 -27.97 -10.11 13.07
C GLY A 358 -27.86 -11.25 12.04
N ARG A 359 -28.02 -10.95 10.74
CA ARG A 359 -27.80 -11.92 9.66
C ARG A 359 -26.31 -12.05 9.37
N ARG A 360 -25.85 -13.30 9.28
CA ARG A 360 -24.44 -13.66 9.07
C ARG A 360 -24.15 -13.69 7.58
N HIS A 361 -23.32 -12.77 7.09
CA HIS A 361 -22.72 -12.93 5.76
C HIS A 361 -21.52 -13.90 5.84
N ARG A 362 -21.29 -14.62 4.72
CA ARG A 362 -20.29 -15.70 4.60
C ARG A 362 -19.01 -15.42 5.37
N THR A 363 -18.57 -16.41 6.13
CA THR A 363 -17.24 -16.50 6.75
C THR A 363 -16.20 -15.96 5.77
N MET A 364 -15.44 -14.94 6.17
CA MET A 364 -14.19 -14.61 5.49
C MET A 364 -13.19 -15.73 5.80
N GLU A 365 -13.45 -16.93 5.28
CA GLU A 365 -12.44 -17.97 5.23
C GLU A 365 -11.33 -17.42 4.35
N PHE A 366 -10.16 -17.20 4.96
CA PHE A 366 -8.90 -17.12 4.25
C PHE A 366 -8.60 -18.51 3.69
N LYS A 367 -9.42 -18.97 2.73
CA LYS A 367 -9.18 -20.21 2.01
C LYS A 367 -7.86 -20.04 1.29
N ILE A 368 -6.92 -20.87 1.70
CA ILE A 368 -5.72 -21.17 0.93
C ILE A 368 -6.24 -21.76 -0.37
N VAL A 369 -6.41 -20.94 -1.40
CA VAL A 369 -6.59 -21.45 -2.76
C VAL A 369 -5.26 -22.08 -3.12
N GLY A 370 -5.20 -23.40 -3.01
CA GLY A 370 -4.12 -24.18 -3.55
C GLY A 370 -4.24 -24.16 -5.07
N GLU A 371 -3.14 -23.84 -5.73
CA GLU A 371 -2.48 -24.66 -6.75
C GLU A 371 -1.06 -24.11 -6.99
#